data_AF-A0A5A7TSU3-F1
#
_entry.id   AF-A0A5A7TSU3-F1
#
_cell.length_a   1.000
_cell.length_b   1.000
_cell.length_c   1.000
_cell.angle_alpha   90.00
_cell.angle_beta   90.00
_cell.angle_gamma   90.00
#
_symmetry.space_group_name_H-M   'P 1'
#
loop_
_entity.id
_entity.type
_entity.pdbx_description
1 polymer ?
#
loop_
_entity_poly.entity_id
_entity_poly.type
_entity_poly.pdbx_seq_one_letter_code
_entity_poly.pdbx_strand_id
1 'polypeptide(L)'
;MGMKRFALLLCADDSEYVKMKYGGYFGVFVRMLGEEGEAWDRFRVAAGEFPADDQIADYDGFVISGSCNDAHGDDPWICRLIALLQRLASLNKRILGICFGHQVFF
;
A
#
# COMPACT_ATOMS: atom_id res chain seq x y z
N MET A 1 -21.05 5.67 -13.63
CA MET A 1 -20.06 6.03 -12.59
C MET A 1 -19.07 4.90 -12.51
N GLY A 2 -17.82 5.13 -12.91
CA GLY A 2 -16.78 4.09 -12.82
C GLY A 2 -16.47 3.80 -11.36
N MET A 3 -16.47 2.52 -10.99
CA MET A 3 -15.99 2.05 -9.68
C MET A 3 -14.54 2.49 -9.54
N LYS A 4 -14.21 3.34 -8.56
CA LYS A 4 -12.82 3.70 -8.29
C LYS A 4 -12.13 2.49 -7.68
N ARG A 5 -10.93 2.17 -8.17
CA ARG A 5 -10.15 1.03 -7.70
C ARG A 5 -8.88 1.52 -7.03
N PHE A 6 -8.59 1.02 -5.84
CA PHE A 6 -7.41 1.37 -5.07
C PHE A 6 -6.61 0.12 -4.71
N ALA A 7 -5.29 0.24 -4.74
CA ALA A 7 -4.38 -0.83 -4.35
C ALA A 7 -3.67 -0.45 -3.05
N LEU A 8 -3.79 -1.28 -2.02
CA LEU A 8 -3.07 -1.16 -0.76
C LEU A 8 -1.81 -2.04 -0.78
N LEU A 9 -0.65 -1.41 -0.78
CA LEU A 9 0.67 -2.03 -0.67
C LEU A 9 1.04 -2.18 0.82
N LEU A 10 0.99 -3.41 1.33
CA LEU A 10 1.32 -3.76 2.71
C LEU A 10 2.82 -4.01 2.85
N CYS A 11 3.50 -3.08 3.54
CA CYS A 11 4.94 -3.15 3.84
C CYS A 11 5.26 -3.81 5.18
N ALA A 12 4.25 -4.28 5.91
CA ALA A 12 4.39 -4.97 7.20
C ALA A 12 3.52 -6.22 7.21
N ASP A 13 3.97 -7.25 7.94
CA ASP A 13 3.03 -8.31 8.32
C ASP A 13 2.01 -7.75 9.29
N ASP A 14 0.77 -8.23 9.17
CA ASP A 14 -0.25 -7.92 10.15
C ASP A 14 0.19 -8.46 11.51
N SER A 15 0.52 -7.55 12.43
CA SER A 15 0.73 -7.93 13.81
C SER A 15 -0.52 -8.66 14.33
N GLU A 16 -0.33 -9.73 15.09
CA GLU A 16 -1.39 -10.63 15.53
C GLU A 16 -2.53 -9.87 16.25
N TYR A 17 -2.17 -8.78 16.94
CA TYR A 17 -3.11 -7.84 17.55
C TYR A 17 -4.04 -7.14 16.55
N VAL A 18 -3.51 -6.66 15.41
CA VAL A 18 -4.28 -5.95 14.38
C VAL A 18 -5.10 -6.92 13.55
N LYS A 19 -4.56 -8.12 13.28
CA LYS A 19 -5.29 -9.25 12.69
C LYS A 19 -6.53 -9.59 13.51
N MET A 20 -6.39 -9.78 14.82
CA MET A 20 -7.52 -10.11 15.71
C MET A 20 -8.51 -8.96 15.87
N LYS A 21 -8.03 -7.72 16.03
CA LYS A 21 -8.88 -6.59 16.41
C LYS A 21 -9.58 -5.92 15.23
N TYR A 22 -8.95 -5.92 14.05
CA TYR A 22 -9.42 -5.17 12.88
C TYR A 22 -9.43 -5.99 11.57
N GLY A 23 -9.10 -7.29 11.62
CA GLY A 23 -8.98 -8.11 10.41
C GLY A 23 -7.69 -7.84 9.61
N GLY A 24 -6.70 -7.23 10.24
CA GLY A 24 -5.44 -6.81 9.63
C GLY A 24 -5.40 -5.32 9.28
N TYR A 25 -4.23 -4.84 8.86
CA TYR A 25 -4.05 -3.45 8.45
C TYR A 25 -4.95 -3.10 7.28
N PHE A 26 -5.15 -4.03 6.34
CA PHE A 26 -6.07 -3.85 5.21
C PHE A 26 -7.49 -3.43 5.67
N GLY A 27 -8.05 -4.10 6.68
CA GLY A 27 -9.37 -3.77 7.20
C GLY A 27 -9.44 -2.37 7.80
N VAL A 28 -8.37 -1.91 8.46
CA VAL A 28 -8.27 -0.55 9.00
C VAL A 28 -8.24 0.48 7.87
N PHE A 29 -7.39 0.26 6.86
CA PHE A 29 -7.25 1.19 5.73
C PHE A 29 -8.52 1.27 4.90
N VAL A 30 -9.13 0.14 4.54
CA VAL A 30 -10.40 0.12 3.80
C VAL A 30 -11.52 0.79 4.61
N ARG A 31 -11.53 0.63 5.93
CA ARG A 31 -12.55 1.29 6.76
C ARG A 31 -12.31 2.79 6.97
N MET A 32 -11.06 3.24 6.90
CA MET A 32 -10.70 4.66 7.03
C MET A 32 -10.81 5.43 5.71
N LEU A 33 -10.40 4.80 4.60
CA LEU A 33 -10.26 5.44 3.29
C LEU A 33 -11.32 4.97 2.29
N GLY A 34 -11.86 3.77 2.47
CA GLY A 34 -12.81 3.19 1.52
C GLY A 34 -14.20 3.77 1.69
N GLU A 35 -14.77 4.22 0.58
CA GLU A 35 -16.15 4.67 0.46
C GLU A 35 -17.03 3.62 -0.24
N GLU A 36 -18.35 3.78 -0.12
CA GLU A 36 -19.32 2.86 -0.74
C GLU A 36 -19.23 2.94 -2.28
N GLY A 37 -18.89 1.82 -2.92
CA GLY A 37 -18.67 1.75 -4.37
C GLY A 37 -17.21 1.83 -4.83
N GLU A 38 -16.25 1.74 -3.92
CA GLU A 38 -14.82 1.62 -4.24
C GLU A 38 -14.33 0.18 -4.11
N ALA A 39 -13.48 -0.26 -5.04
CA ALA A 39 -12.83 -1.57 -4.97
C ALA A 39 -11.42 -1.41 -4.39
N TRP A 40 -11.10 -2.24 -3.40
CA TRP A 40 -9.81 -2.21 -2.73
C TRP A 40 -9.12 -3.56 -2.85
N ASP A 41 -7.92 -3.56 -3.42
CA ASP A 41 -7.05 -4.74 -3.50
C ASP A 41 -5.89 -4.59 -2.52
N ARG A 42 -5.37 -5.72 -2.03
CA ARG A 42 -4.19 -5.75 -1.14
C ARG A 42 -3.05 -6.49 -1.80
N PHE A 43 -1.85 -5.93 -1.69
CA PHE A 43 -0.62 -6.52 -2.19
C PHE A 43 0.41 -6.54 -1.07
N ARG A 44 0.90 -7.73 -0.71
CA ARG A 44 1.93 -7.88 0.31
C ARG A 44 3.31 -7.66 -0.28
N VAL A 45 3.70 -6.39 -0.44
CA VAL A 45 5.01 -6.05 -1.01
C VAL A 45 6.17 -6.53 -0.14
N ALA A 46 5.99 -6.58 1.19
CA ALA A 46 6.95 -7.19 2.10
C ALA A 46 7.13 -8.71 1.88
N ALA A 47 6.12 -9.39 1.33
CA ALA A 47 6.19 -10.80 0.94
C ALA A 47 6.63 -11.01 -0.52
N GLY A 48 6.98 -9.93 -1.24
CA GLY A 48 7.34 -10.00 -2.66
C GLY A 48 6.16 -9.95 -3.62
N GLU A 49 4.94 -9.68 -3.13
CA GLU A 49 3.72 -9.63 -3.92
C GLU A 49 3.44 -8.19 -4.36
N PHE A 50 3.53 -7.94 -5.67
CA PHE A 50 3.37 -6.63 -6.28
C PHE A 50 2.30 -6.69 -7.37
N PRO A 51 1.54 -5.60 -7.60
CA PRO A 51 0.63 -5.54 -8.74
C PRO A 51 1.39 -5.58 -10.06
N ALA A 52 0.80 -6.22 -11.07
CA ALA A 52 1.34 -6.20 -12.43
C ALA A 52 1.13 -4.82 -13.08
N ASP A 53 2.02 -4.41 -13.99
CA ASP A 53 1.92 -3.12 -14.69
C ASP A 53 0.58 -2.91 -15.43
N ASP A 54 0.01 -3.98 -16.00
CA ASP A 54 -1.31 -3.92 -16.64
C ASP A 54 -2.43 -3.57 -15.64
N GLN A 55 -2.33 -4.08 -14.41
CA GLN A 55 -3.29 -3.78 -13.35
C GLN A 55 -3.09 -2.38 -12.79
N ILE A 56 -1.85 -1.88 -12.80
CA ILE A 56 -1.53 -0.54 -12.31
C ILE A 56 -2.33 0.55 -13.05
N ALA A 57 -2.55 0.36 -14.35
CA ALA A 57 -3.34 1.27 -15.16
C ALA A 57 -4.81 1.33 -14.73
N ASP A 58 -5.36 0.21 -14.24
CA ASP A 58 -6.75 0.04 -13.82
C ASP A 58 -7.04 0.62 -12.41
N TYR A 59 -5.99 0.83 -11.60
CA TYR A 59 -6.10 1.51 -10.31
C TYR A 59 -6.09 3.04 -10.45
N ASP A 60 -7.01 3.69 -9.75
CA ASP A 60 -7.13 5.14 -9.62
C ASP A 60 -6.10 5.70 -8.62
N GLY A 61 -5.73 4.91 -7.62
CA GLY A 61 -4.74 5.29 -6.63
C GLY A 61 -4.10 4.11 -5.90
N PHE A 62 -2.95 4.38 -5.30
CA PHE A 62 -2.15 3.44 -4.54
C PHE A 62 -1.96 3.96 -3.13
N VAL A 63 -2.16 3.10 -2.15
CA VAL A 63 -1.94 3.39 -0.74
C VAL A 63 -0.82 2.50 -0.24
N ILE A 64 0.16 3.05 0.45
CA ILE A 64 1.29 2.30 0.99
C ILE A 64 1.15 2.30 2.50
N SER A 65 1.12 1.12 3.12
CA SER A 65 1.11 1.01 4.56
C SER A 65 2.49 1.29 5.13
N GLY A 66 2.53 1.98 6.28
CA GLY A 66 3.73 2.11 7.08
C GLY A 66 4.16 0.76 7.63
N SER A 67 5.46 0.59 7.80
CA SER A 67 6.04 -0.60 8.42
C SER A 67 6.76 -0.23 9.71
N CYS A 68 6.71 -1.11 10.70
CA CYS A 68 7.65 -1.09 11.82
C CYS A 68 9.02 -1.69 11.42
N ASN A 69 9.09 -2.34 10.26
CA ASN A 69 10.34 -2.82 9.71
C ASN A 69 11.11 -1.61 9.19
N ASP A 70 12.32 -1.40 9.71
CA ASP A 70 13.26 -0.37 9.28
C ASP A 70 13.18 -0.17 7.76
N ALA A 71 12.82 1.03 7.32
CA ALA A 71 12.83 1.43 5.90
C ALA A 71 14.25 1.43 5.29
N HIS A 72 15.24 1.00 6.08
CA HIS A 72 16.66 0.90 5.80
C HIS A 72 17.16 -0.55 5.70
N GLY A 73 16.29 -1.56 5.80
CA GLY A 73 16.67 -2.94 5.48
C GLY A 73 17.14 -3.01 4.02
N ASP A 74 18.28 -3.64 3.74
CA ASP A 74 18.80 -3.86 2.36
C ASP A 74 17.96 -4.91 1.60
N ASP A 75 16.66 -4.88 1.83
CA ASP A 75 15.72 -5.88 1.39
C ASP A 75 15.38 -5.64 -0.09
N PRO A 76 15.48 -6.67 -0.94
CA PRO A 76 15.24 -6.54 -2.38
C PRO A 76 13.81 -6.08 -2.71
N TRP A 77 12.85 -6.29 -1.82
CA TRP A 77 11.47 -5.80 -1.99
C TRP A 77 11.37 -4.28 -1.84
N ILE A 78 12.23 -3.62 -1.05
CA ILE A 78 12.24 -2.16 -0.90
C ILE A 78 12.70 -1.50 -2.20
N CYS A 79 13.79 -2.00 -2.80
CA CYS A 79 14.22 -1.54 -4.12
C CYS A 79 13.11 -1.71 -5.17
N ARG A 80 12.39 -2.84 -5.15
CA ARG A 80 11.26 -3.09 -6.05
C ARG A 80 10.10 -2.12 -5.81
N LEU A 81 9.79 -1.82 -4.54
CA LEU A 81 8.77 -0.87 -4.16
C LEU A 81 9.12 0.53 -4.66
N ILE A 82 10.35 0.99 -4.48
CA ILE A 82 10.81 2.30 -4.98
C ILE A 82 10.68 2.36 -6.51
N ALA A 83 11.10 1.31 -7.23
CA ALA A 83 10.96 1.25 -8.68
C ALA A 83 9.49 1.31 -9.14
N LEU A 84 8.59 0.62 -8.42
CA LEU A 84 7.16 0.68 -8.66
C LEU A 84 6.62 2.10 -8.43
N LEU A 85 6.99 2.74 -7.32
CA LEU A 85 6.56 4.11 -7.01
C LEU A 85 7.05 5.12 -8.05
N GLN A 86 8.28 4.99 -8.53
CA GLN A 86 8.79 5.84 -9.61
C GLN A 86 8.01 5.65 -10.92
N ARG A 87 7.61 4.42 -11.25
CA ARG A 87 6.72 4.15 -12.38
C ARG A 87 5.35 4.78 -12.17
N LEU A 88 4.74 4.61 -11.01
CA LEU A 88 3.46 5.21 -10.67
C LEU A 88 3.49 6.73 -10.75
N ALA A 89 4.56 7.35 -10.25
CA ALA A 89 4.78 8.80 -10.35
C ALA A 89 4.93 9.24 -11.81
N SER A 90 5.66 8.47 -12.64
CA SER A 90 5.79 8.74 -14.08
C SER A 90 4.45 8.63 -14.82
N LEU A 91 3.57 7.75 -14.36
CA LEU A 91 2.20 7.59 -14.85
C LEU A 91 1.21 8.60 -14.26
N ASN A 92 1.67 9.55 -13.43
CA ASN A 92 0.84 10.55 -12.75
C ASN A 92 -0.28 9.92 -11.88
N LYS A 93 -0.05 8.71 -11.36
CA LYS A 93 -1.00 8.01 -10.48
C LYS A 93 -0.98 8.63 -9.08
N ARG A 94 -2.12 8.58 -8.39
CA ARG A 94 -2.21 9.06 -7.00
C ARG A 94 -1.56 8.05 -6.06
N ILE A 95 -0.62 8.50 -5.24
CA ILE A 95 0.09 7.68 -4.27
C ILE A 95 -0.09 8.29 -2.89
N LEU A 96 -0.55 7.50 -1.92
CA LEU A 96 -0.71 7.89 -0.52
C LEU A 96 0.13 6.99 0.37
N GLY A 97 1.20 7.52 0.96
CA GLY A 97 1.97 6.80 1.97
C GLY A 97 1.45 7.09 3.37
N ILE A 98 0.97 6.07 4.10
CA ILE A 98 0.57 6.22 5.51
C ILE A 98 1.70 5.72 6.40
N CYS A 99 2.60 6.63 6.76
CA CYS A 99 3.69 6.34 7.69
C CYS A 99 3.16 6.30 9.13
N PHE A 100 3.50 5.25 9.89
CA PHE A 100 3.28 5.24 11.35
C PHE A 100 4.29 6.12 12.11
N GLY A 101 5.18 6.81 11.40
CA GLY A 101 6.10 7.78 11.96
C GLY A 101 5.96 9.13 11.26
N HIS A 102 5.30 10.06 11.92
CA HIS A 102 5.61 11.48 11.82
C HIS A 102 7.07 11.77 12.30
N GLN A 103 8.06 10.96 11.91
CA GLN A 103 9.45 11.03 12.42
C GLN A 103 10.56 10.92 11.36
N VAL A 104 10.29 10.78 10.06
CA VAL A 104 11.37 10.79 9.03
C VAL A 104 11.18 11.89 7.98
N PHE A 105 10.34 12.88 8.25
CA PHE A 105 10.39 14.14 7.51
C PHE A 105 10.01 15.31 8.43
N PHE A 106 10.98 15.75 9.21
CA PHE A 106 11.29 17.17 9.43
C PHE A 106 12.76 17.33 9.78
#